data_AF-A0A1N7AMY1-F1
#
_entry.id   AF-A0A1N7AMY1-F1
#
_cell.length_a   1.000
_cell.length_b   1.000
_cell.length_c   1.000
_cell.angle_alpha   90.00
_cell.angle_beta   90.00
_cell.angle_gamma   90.00
#
_symmetry.space_group_name_H-M   'P 1'
#
loop_
_entity.id
_entity.type
_entity.pdbx_description
1 polymer ?
#
loop_
_entity_poly.entity_id
_entity_poly.type
_entity_poly.pdbx_seq_one_letter_code
_entity_poly.pdbx_strand_id
1 'polypeptide(L)' 'MQQEKVRNTSLRLPNDIRKWLGHRAVENGRSINSEILMIFKEMMKKEQQ' A
#
# COMPACT_ATOMS: atom_id res chain seq x y z
N MET A 1 21.60 12.63 -7.07
CA MET A 1 20.13 12.58 -6.95
C MET A 1 19.79 12.52 -5.47
N GLN A 2 19.25 13.59 -4.89
CA GLN A 2 18.80 13.56 -3.49
C GLN A 2 17.55 12.68 -3.43
N GLN A 3 17.63 11.52 -2.78
CA GLN A 3 16.42 10.75 -2.46
C GLN A 3 15.61 11.56 -1.45
N GLU A 4 14.43 12.04 -1.83
CA GLU A 4 13.47 12.55 -0.87
C GLU A 4 13.26 11.47 0.20
N LYS A 5 13.59 11.80 1.46
CA LYS A 5 13.33 10.90 2.58
C LYS A 5 11.81 10.73 2.69
N VAL A 6 11.32 9.57 2.26
CA VAL A 6 9.91 9.20 2.35
C VAL A 6 9.48 9.35 3.81
N ARG A 7 8.56 10.30 4.06
CA ARG A 7 8.01 10.50 5.40
C ARG A 7 7.06 9.35 5.74
N ASN A 8 7.22 8.79 6.93
CA ASN A 8 6.32 7.75 7.42
C ASN A 8 4.90 8.30 7.50
N THR A 9 3.97 7.67 6.78
CA THR A 9 2.55 7.98 6.88
C THR A 9 1.90 6.95 7.81
N SER A 10 1.41 7.39 8.97
CA SER A 10 0.69 6.53 9.89
C SER A 10 -0.78 6.44 9.47
N LEU A 11 -1.16 5.30 8.88
CA LEU A 11 -2.53 5.04 8.46
C LEU A 11 -3.25 4.23 9.54
N ARG A 12 -4.41 4.72 10.01
CA ARG A 12 -5.28 3.97 10.90
C ARG A 12 -6.22 3.11 10.08
N LEU A 13 -6.05 1.80 10.19
CA LEU A 13 -6.89 0.82 9.52
C LEU A 13 -7.65 -0.01 10.56
N PRO A 14 -8.93 -0.36 10.29
CA PRO A 14 -9.60 -1.44 11.00
C PRO A 14 -8.78 -2.73 10.98
N ASN A 15 -8.86 -3.51 12.05
CA ASN A 15 -8.06 -4.73 12.21
C ASN A 15 -8.26 -5.73 11.07
N ASP A 16 -9.47 -5.83 10.54
CA ASP A 16 -9.79 -6.77 9.47
C ASP A 16 -9.09 -6.41 8.16
N ILE A 17 -9.04 -5.11 7.83
CA ILE A 17 -8.33 -4.60 6.64
C ILE A 17 -6.82 -4.83 6.80
N ARG A 18 -6.28 -4.61 8.00
CA ARG A 18 -4.86 -4.85 8.28
C ARG A 18 -4.50 -6.33 8.10
N LYS A 19 -5.32 -7.25 8.60
CA LYS A 19 -5.12 -8.70 8.42
C LYS A 19 -5.19 -9.07 6.95
N TRP A 20 -6.22 -8.62 6.25
CA TRP A 20 -6.39 -8.89 4.82
C TRP A 20 -5.21 -8.38 3.98
N LEU A 21 -4.75 -7.15 4.23
CA LEU A 21 -3.55 -6.59 3.58
C LEU A 21 -2.30 -7.41 3.89
N GLY A 22 -2.16 -7.90 5.12
CA GLY A 22 -1.05 -8.75 5.53
C GLY A 22 -1.02 -10.08 4.75
N HIS A 23 -2.15 -10.78 4.70
CA HIS A 23 -2.27 -12.03 3.94
C HIS A 23 -1.97 -11.82 2.45
N ARG A 24 -2.62 -10.82 1.83
CA ARG A 24 -2.43 -10.50 0.42
C ARG A 24 -0.99 -10.13 0.09
N ALA A 25 -0.32 -9.36 0.95
CA ALA A 25 1.08 -8.98 0.75
C ALA A 25 2.01 -10.21 0.80
N VAL A 26 1.76 -11.16 1.70
CA VAL A 26 2.50 -12.43 1.78
C VAL A 26 2.29 -13.27 0.52
N GLU A 27 1.05 -13.42 0.05
CA GLU A 27 0.72 -14.14 -1.19
C GLU A 27 1.42 -13.54 -2.42
N ASN A 28 1.50 -12.21 -2.47
CA ASN A 28 2.14 -11.48 -3.56
C ASN A 28 3.67 -11.33 -3.41
N GLY A 29 4.26 -11.86 -2.32
CA GLY A 29 5.69 -11.75 -2.05
C GLY A 29 6.17 -10.30 -1.85
N ARG A 30 5.29 -9.41 -1.37
CA ARG A 30 5.54 -7.97 -1.20
C ARG A 30 5.43 -7.55 0.26
N SER A 31 6.03 -6.39 0.56
CA SER A 31 5.75 -5.72 1.83
C SER A 31 4.32 -5.16 1.82
N ILE A 32 3.71 -5.04 3.00
CA ILE A 32 2.39 -4.40 3.15
C ILE A 32 2.40 -2.98 2.55
N ASN A 33 3.48 -2.23 2.74
CA ASN A 33 3.60 -0.88 2.18
C ASN A 33 3.62 -0.88 0.64
N SER A 34 4.36 -1.81 0.03
CA SER A 34 4.41 -1.97 -1.42
C SER A 34 3.05 -2.38 -1.99
N GLU A 35 2.29 -3.20 -1.26
CA GLU A 35 0.96 -3.63 -1.67
C GLU A 35 -0.06 -2.48 -1.56
N ILE A 36 -0.02 -1.70 -0.48
CA ILE A 36 -0.83 -0.49 -0.33
C ILE A 36 -0.56 0.48 -1.49
N LEU A 37 0.71 0.70 -1.83
CA LEU A 37 1.09 1.55 -2.97
C LEU A 37 0.54 1.03 -4.30
N MET A 38 0.57 -0.29 -4.52
CA MET A 38 0.03 -0.88 -5.74
C MET A 38 -1.48 -0.65 -5.85
N ILE A 39 -2.22 -0.91 -4.76
CA ILE A 39 -3.67 -0.70 -4.70
C ILE A 39 -4.00 0.77 -4.99
N PHE A 40 -3.30 1.72 -4.37
CA PHE A 40 -3.53 3.14 -4.64
C PHE A 40 -3.22 3.52 -6.09
N LYS A 41 -2.10 3.06 -6.67
CA LYS A 41 -1.76 3.34 -8.07
C LYS A 41 -2.80 2.80 -9.04
N GLU A 42 -3.31 1.60 -8.78
CA GLU A 42 -4.39 1.01 -9.59
C GLU A 42 -5.68 1.83 -9.52
N MET A 43 -6.06 2.28 -8.32
CA MET A 43 -7.24 3.13 -8.14
C MET A 43 -7.07 4.51 -8.80
N MET A 44 -5.92 5.16 -8.62
CA MET A 44 -5.63 6.45 -9.28
C MET A 44 -5.69 6.33 -10.81
N LYS A 45 -5.18 5.24 -11.37
CA LYS A 45 -5.26 4.99 -12.82
C LYS A 45 -6.69 4.80 -13.29
N LYS A 46 -7.54 4.15 -12.49
CA LYS A 46 -8.98 3.98 -12.80
C LYS A 46 -9.76 5.29 -12.73
N GLU A 47 -9.42 6.19 -11.81
CA GLU A 47 -10.08 7.50 -11.70
C GLU A 47 -9.70 8.47 -12.83
N GLN A 48 -8.53 8.29 -13.44
CA GLN A 48 -8.07 9.10 -14.58
C GLN A 48 -8.63 8.65 -15.94
N GLN A 49 -9.44 7.60 -15.98
CA GLN A 49 -9.93 6.96 -17.21
C GLN A 49 -11.45 7.14 -17.34
#